data_AF-A0A2E3VWA9-F1
#
_entry.id   AF-A0A2E3VWA9-F1
#
_cell.length_a   1.000
_cell.length_b   1.000
_cell.length_c   1.000
_cell.angle_alpha   90.00
_cell.angle_beta   90.00
_cell.angle_gamma   90.00
#
_symmetry.space_group_name_H-M   'P 1'
#
loop_
_entity.id
_entity.type
_entity.pdbx_description
1 polymer ?
#
loop_
_entity_poly.entity_id
_entity_poly.type
_entity_poly.pdbx_seq_one_letter_code
_entity_poly.pdbx_strand_id
1 'polypeptide(L)'
;MKLLTIFLFFSCLASGYLPEQVSITDYEFRRYVKPQLKSISNDFQTLFFSLNSALAPLKSSYSEFRKINKLNQQIRTDCQSNELEGTCLEQVRALEKSLLSVSKTMSSIKEIDSKSVDAKLVFSNSKEMLEQSLARNIIRIQNLSFKSELTSSKKFDAGNFCDQINYLYDRFNTFLFKSSDERFKNEINSYWANFIRPVETYAIYRSNKEFFKKNINELNMRWNMLHVRLTKRGYKPNKQTSTLLNIMQRRWVNILKVSLKPRG
;
A
#
# COMPACT_ATOMS: atom_id res chain seq x y z
N MET A 1 3.92 34.21 -33.72
CA MET A 1 3.20 33.95 -32.45
C MET A 1 1.89 33.17 -32.57
N LYS A 2 1.48 32.65 -33.75
CA LYS A 2 0.24 31.85 -33.91
C LYS A 2 0.45 30.32 -33.97
N LEU A 3 1.69 29.85 -34.11
CA LEU A 3 2.02 28.42 -34.18
C LEU A 3 2.16 27.73 -32.81
N LEU A 4 2.46 28.49 -31.75
CA LEU A 4 2.63 27.93 -30.39
C LEU A 4 1.28 27.51 -29.76
N THR A 5 0.18 28.14 -30.18
CA THR A 5 -1.17 27.91 -29.63
C THR A 5 -1.81 26.63 -30.16
N ILE A 6 -1.42 26.16 -31.36
CA ILE A 6 -1.94 24.93 -31.96
C ILE A 6 -1.30 23.68 -31.32
N PHE A 7 -0.04 23.78 -30.89
CA PHE A 7 0.65 22.67 -30.21
C PHE A 7 0.10 22.37 -28.82
N LEU A 8 -0.46 23.37 -28.13
CA LEU A 8 -1.11 23.18 -26.81
C LEU A 8 -2.47 22.49 -26.90
N PHE A 9 -3.17 22.57 -28.04
CA PHE A 9 -4.46 21.90 -28.23
C PHE A 9 -4.33 20.39 -28.51
N PHE A 10 -3.22 19.94 -29.09
CA PHE A 10 -3.00 18.52 -29.37
C PHE A 10 -2.35 17.73 -28.22
N SER A 11 -1.78 18.41 -27.22
CA SER A 11 -1.19 17.75 -26.04
C SER A 11 -2.21 17.18 -25.04
N CYS A 12 -3.52 17.40 -25.24
CA CYS A 12 -4.56 16.88 -24.34
C CYS A 12 -5.24 15.58 -24.81
N LEU A 13 -4.84 14.99 -25.94
CA LEU A 13 -5.35 13.69 -26.37
C LEU A 13 -4.59 12.53 -25.69
N ALA A 14 -4.52 12.56 -24.35
CA ALA A 14 -4.32 11.33 -23.61
C ALA A 14 -5.64 10.55 -23.66
N SER A 15 -5.78 9.68 -24.65
CA SER A 15 -6.97 8.85 -24.86
C SER A 15 -7.18 7.90 -23.68
N GLY A 16 -7.94 8.35 -22.68
CA GLY A 16 -8.51 7.51 -21.64
C GLY A 16 -9.65 6.65 -22.18
N TYR A 17 -10.00 5.60 -21.44
CA TYR A 17 -11.21 4.83 -21.65
C TYR A 17 -12.43 5.67 -21.30
N LEU A 18 -13.42 5.70 -22.19
CA LEU A 18 -14.69 6.36 -21.92
C LEU A 18 -15.53 5.54 -20.93
N PRO A 19 -16.39 6.14 -20.11
CA PRO A 19 -17.21 5.42 -19.14
C PRO A 19 -18.02 4.26 -19.76
N GLU A 20 -18.56 4.44 -20.98
CA GLU A 20 -19.30 3.39 -21.70
C GLU A 20 -18.44 2.20 -22.15
N GLN A 21 -17.11 2.40 -22.28
CA GLN A 21 -16.16 1.35 -22.63
C GLN A 21 -15.82 0.47 -21.42
N VAL A 22 -16.05 0.95 -20.20
CA VAL A 22 -15.74 0.26 -18.96
C VAL A 22 -16.97 -0.47 -18.44
N SER A 23 -17.09 -1.74 -18.82
CA SER A 23 -18.21 -2.60 -18.42
C SER A 23 -17.68 -3.83 -17.74
N ILE A 24 -18.00 -3.95 -16.44
CA ILE A 24 -17.61 -5.09 -15.62
C ILE A 24 -18.75 -5.46 -14.69
N THR A 25 -19.11 -6.74 -14.68
CA THR A 25 -20.10 -7.31 -13.76
C THR A 25 -19.50 -7.50 -12.36
N ASP A 26 -20.34 -7.64 -11.34
CA ASP A 26 -19.86 -7.96 -9.98
C ASP A 26 -19.16 -9.32 -9.92
N TYR A 27 -19.62 -10.28 -10.73
CA TYR A 27 -18.97 -11.58 -10.87
C TYR A 27 -17.55 -11.41 -11.42
N GLU A 28 -17.39 -10.70 -12.54
CA GLU A 28 -16.10 -10.49 -13.17
C GLU A 28 -15.13 -9.74 -12.25
N PHE A 29 -15.63 -8.70 -11.57
CA PHE A 29 -14.84 -7.94 -10.62
C PHE A 29 -14.33 -8.81 -9.47
N ARG A 30 -15.21 -9.61 -8.87
CA ARG A 30 -14.86 -10.47 -7.72
C ARG A 30 -13.96 -11.63 -8.10
N ARG A 31 -14.20 -12.26 -9.25
CA ARG A 31 -13.51 -13.51 -9.67
C ARG A 31 -12.24 -13.29 -10.48
N TYR A 32 -12.11 -12.18 -11.21
CA TYR A 32 -10.96 -11.95 -12.09
C TYR A 32 -10.18 -10.69 -11.72
N VAL A 33 -10.84 -9.53 -11.58
CA VAL A 33 -10.12 -8.26 -11.36
C VAL A 33 -9.52 -8.18 -9.96
N LYS A 34 -10.33 -8.36 -8.91
CA LYS A 34 -9.88 -8.24 -7.52
C LYS A 34 -8.73 -9.21 -7.17
N PRO A 35 -8.75 -10.49 -7.59
CA PRO A 35 -7.61 -11.39 -7.39
C PRO A 35 -6.32 -10.89 -8.07
N GLN A 36 -6.41 -10.39 -9.31
CA GLN A 36 -5.25 -9.86 -10.03
C GLN A 36 -4.71 -8.58 -9.37
N LEU A 37 -5.58 -7.67 -8.90
CA LEU A 37 -5.18 -6.49 -8.13
C LEU A 37 -4.46 -6.86 -6.83
N LYS A 38 -4.94 -7.90 -6.13
CA LYS A 38 -4.27 -8.44 -4.93
C LYS A 38 -2.89 -8.99 -5.28
N SER A 39 -2.77 -9.71 -6.39
CA SER A 39 -1.47 -10.17 -6.86
C SER A 39 -0.53 -9.03 -7.24
N ILE A 40 -0.99 -8.00 -7.94
CA ILE A 40 -0.18 -6.81 -8.25
C ILE A 40 0.32 -6.14 -6.97
N SER A 41 -0.51 -6.07 -5.93
CA SER A 41 -0.12 -5.50 -4.63
C SER A 41 0.95 -6.34 -3.92
N ASN A 42 0.90 -7.67 -4.04
CA ASN A 42 1.94 -8.57 -3.54
C ASN A 42 3.24 -8.48 -4.37
N ASP A 43 3.09 -8.40 -5.69
CA ASP A 43 4.21 -8.28 -6.63
C ASP A 43 4.94 -6.94 -6.41
N PHE A 44 4.22 -5.86 -6.08
CA PHE A 44 4.82 -4.58 -5.69
C PHE A 44 5.71 -4.68 -4.45
N GLN A 45 5.31 -5.42 -3.41
CA GLN A 45 6.17 -5.66 -2.25
C GLN A 45 7.47 -6.35 -2.67
N THR A 46 7.38 -7.37 -3.54
CA THR A 46 8.56 -8.08 -4.04
C THR A 46 9.46 -7.16 -4.87
N LEU A 47 8.86 -6.32 -5.73
CA LEU A 47 9.55 -5.34 -6.54
C LEU A 47 10.26 -4.30 -5.68
N PHE A 48 9.59 -3.81 -4.63
CA PHE A 48 10.17 -2.84 -3.71
C PHE A 48 11.47 -3.37 -3.11
N PHE A 49 11.47 -4.58 -2.55
CA PHE A 49 12.67 -5.15 -1.95
C PHE A 49 13.72 -5.63 -2.96
N SER A 50 13.33 -5.94 -4.20
CA SER A 50 14.30 -6.24 -5.26
C SER A 50 15.05 -4.99 -5.73
N LEU A 51 14.38 -3.84 -5.71
CA LEU A 51 14.99 -2.53 -6.00
C LEU A 51 15.79 -1.97 -4.80
N ASN A 52 15.49 -2.44 -3.59
CA ASN A 52 16.05 -1.94 -2.34
C ASN A 52 16.61 -3.09 -1.47
N SER A 53 17.66 -3.76 -1.96
CA SER A 53 18.23 -4.94 -1.29
C SER A 53 18.70 -4.65 0.13
N ALA A 54 19.19 -3.43 0.40
CA ALA A 54 19.59 -2.98 1.75
C ALA A 54 18.43 -3.00 2.76
N LEU A 55 17.18 -2.96 2.28
CA LEU A 55 15.97 -3.02 3.10
C LEU A 55 15.39 -4.44 3.22
N ALA A 56 16.03 -5.46 2.63
CA ALA A 56 15.53 -6.83 2.67
C ALA A 56 15.16 -7.36 4.09
N PRO A 57 15.89 -7.01 5.18
CA PRO A 57 15.50 -7.38 6.54
C PRO A 57 14.10 -6.92 6.96
N LEU A 58 13.57 -5.86 6.34
CA LEU A 58 12.24 -5.29 6.64
C LEU A 58 11.10 -6.00 5.88
N LYS A 59 11.41 -7.02 5.07
CA LYS A 59 10.38 -7.73 4.27
C LYS A 59 9.32 -8.40 5.14
N SER A 60 9.72 -8.99 6.27
CA SER A 60 8.80 -9.57 7.25
C SER A 60 7.93 -8.50 7.90
N SER A 61 8.52 -7.37 8.32
CA SER A 61 7.78 -6.22 8.87
C SER A 61 6.77 -5.67 7.88
N TYR A 62 7.09 -5.60 6.58
CA TYR A 62 6.14 -5.17 5.56
C TYR A 62 4.93 -6.10 5.48
N SER A 63 5.15 -7.41 5.47
CA SER A 63 4.08 -8.40 5.48
C SER A 63 3.20 -8.26 6.73
N GLU A 64 3.82 -8.06 7.89
CA GLU A 64 3.10 -7.88 9.15
C GLU A 64 2.31 -6.55 9.17
N PHE A 65 2.85 -5.47 8.58
CA PHE A 65 2.12 -4.21 8.44
C PHE A 65 0.90 -4.31 7.52
N ARG A 66 0.93 -5.14 6.48
CA ARG A 66 -0.28 -5.44 5.69
C ARG A 66 -1.31 -6.21 6.49
N LYS A 67 -0.88 -7.12 7.35
CA LYS A 67 -1.76 -7.83 8.29
C LYS A 67 -2.36 -6.87 9.32
N ILE A 68 -1.56 -5.95 9.86
CA ILE A 68 -2.01 -4.85 10.74
C ILE A 68 -3.08 -4.02 10.03
N ASN A 69 -2.84 -3.57 8.80
CA ASN A 69 -3.82 -2.81 8.03
C ASN A 69 -5.11 -3.61 7.82
N LYS A 70 -5.01 -4.91 7.45
CA LYS A 70 -6.18 -5.78 7.30
C LYS A 70 -6.97 -5.88 8.61
N LEU A 71 -6.31 -6.18 9.73
CA LEU A 71 -6.93 -6.25 11.05
C LEU A 71 -7.58 -4.91 11.42
N ASN A 72 -6.94 -3.79 11.10
CA ASN A 72 -7.49 -2.46 11.35
C ASN A 72 -8.81 -2.22 10.59
N GLN A 73 -8.89 -2.65 9.32
CA GLN A 73 -10.15 -2.57 8.56
C GLN A 73 -11.24 -3.49 9.14
N GLN A 74 -10.86 -4.66 9.68
CA GLN A 74 -11.78 -5.58 10.35
C GLN A 74 -12.32 -4.97 11.65
N ILE A 75 -11.43 -4.46 12.52
CA ILE A 75 -11.80 -3.76 13.77
C ILE A 75 -12.76 -2.61 13.49
N ARG A 76 -12.49 -1.78 12.46
CA ARG A 76 -13.39 -0.69 12.08
C ARG A 76 -14.80 -1.16 11.71
N THR A 77 -14.93 -2.37 11.18
CA THR A 77 -16.20 -2.94 10.74
C THR A 77 -16.90 -3.70 11.87
N ASP A 78 -16.15 -4.47 12.65
CA ASP A 78 -16.69 -5.43 13.61
C ASP A 78 -16.91 -4.79 15.00
N CYS A 79 -16.17 -3.73 15.34
CA CYS A 79 -16.27 -3.03 16.63
C CYS A 79 -17.25 -1.84 16.62
N GLN A 80 -18.34 -1.91 15.85
CA GLN A 80 -19.29 -0.79 15.69
C GLN A 80 -20.10 -0.47 16.96
N SER A 81 -20.25 -1.42 17.88
CA SER A 81 -20.94 -1.21 19.16
C SER A 81 -20.23 -0.22 20.09
N ASN A 82 -19.02 0.24 19.72
CA ASN A 82 -18.14 1.04 20.58
C ASN A 82 -17.86 0.37 21.94
N GLU A 83 -17.87 -0.95 21.96
CA GLU A 83 -17.58 -1.77 23.13
C GLU A 83 -16.40 -2.70 22.85
N LEU A 84 -15.39 -2.68 23.72
CA LEU A 84 -14.20 -3.51 23.60
C LEU A 84 -14.41 -4.88 24.23
N GLU A 85 -15.16 -5.74 23.54
CA GLU A 85 -15.56 -7.05 24.05
C GLU A 85 -15.46 -8.16 23.02
N GLY A 86 -15.45 -9.41 23.49
CA GLY A 86 -15.51 -10.61 22.66
C GLY A 86 -14.55 -10.53 21.47
N THR A 87 -15.10 -10.67 20.26
CA THR A 87 -14.34 -10.64 19.01
C THR A 87 -13.59 -9.32 18.79
N CYS A 88 -14.13 -8.17 19.23
CA CYS A 88 -13.44 -6.88 19.09
C CYS A 88 -12.15 -6.84 19.93
N LEU A 89 -12.22 -7.27 21.18
CA LEU A 89 -11.06 -7.36 22.07
C LEU A 89 -10.01 -8.35 21.54
N GLU A 90 -10.45 -9.50 21.01
CA GLU A 90 -9.56 -10.47 20.38
C GLU A 90 -8.82 -9.90 19.17
N GLN A 91 -9.50 -9.14 18.32
CA GLN A 91 -8.89 -8.47 17.17
C GLN A 91 -7.88 -7.41 17.58
N VAL A 92 -8.20 -6.62 18.62
CA VAL A 92 -7.28 -5.61 19.19
C VAL A 92 -6.04 -6.28 19.79
N ARG A 93 -6.18 -7.39 20.52
CA ARG A 93 -5.04 -8.18 21.03
C ARG A 93 -4.23 -8.82 19.90
N ALA A 94 -4.88 -9.27 18.81
CA ALA A 94 -4.18 -9.78 17.64
C ALA A 94 -3.35 -8.68 16.96
N LEU A 95 -3.86 -7.44 16.93
CA LEU A 95 -3.15 -6.28 16.44
C LEU A 95 -1.90 -5.98 17.30
N GLU A 96 -2.02 -6.05 18.62
CA GLU A 96 -0.89 -5.90 19.55
C GLU A 96 0.24 -6.89 19.23
N LYS A 97 -0.09 -8.18 19.10
CA LYS A 97 0.88 -9.24 18.76
C LYS A 97 1.61 -8.93 17.45
N SER A 98 0.88 -8.44 16.45
CA SER A 98 1.48 -8.01 15.19
C SER A 98 2.42 -6.81 15.36
N LEU A 99 2.03 -5.81 16.15
CA LEU A 99 2.87 -4.64 16.43
C LEU A 99 4.14 -5.00 17.20
N LEU A 100 4.05 -5.89 18.19
CA LEU A 100 5.21 -6.41 18.93
C LEU A 100 6.18 -7.17 18.02
N SER A 101 5.67 -7.98 17.10
CA SER A 101 6.47 -8.69 16.08
C SER A 101 7.25 -7.72 15.19
N VAL A 102 6.58 -6.66 14.72
CA VAL A 102 7.23 -5.58 13.97
C VAL A 102 8.29 -4.89 14.83
N SER A 103 7.95 -4.51 16.06
CA SER A 103 8.86 -3.80 16.96
C SER A 103 10.14 -4.60 17.20
N LYS A 104 10.04 -5.91 17.44
CA LYS A 104 11.20 -6.80 17.60
C LYS A 104 12.09 -6.80 16.36
N THR A 105 11.49 -6.87 15.17
CA THR A 105 12.23 -6.83 13.91
C THR A 105 12.94 -5.49 13.73
N MET A 106 12.25 -4.37 13.99
CA MET A 106 12.84 -3.03 13.90
C MET A 106 14.05 -2.89 14.83
N SER A 107 13.92 -3.31 16.09
CA SER A 107 15.01 -3.21 17.07
C SER A 107 16.23 -4.05 16.70
N SER A 108 16.06 -5.17 15.98
CA SER A 108 17.19 -5.98 15.50
C SER A 108 18.00 -5.34 14.36
N ILE A 109 17.41 -4.39 13.62
CA ILE A 109 18.07 -3.76 12.47
C ILE A 109 18.83 -2.53 12.95
N LYS A 110 20.13 -2.66 13.22
CA LYS A 110 20.96 -1.55 13.70
C LYS A 110 21.28 -0.53 12.61
N GLU A 111 21.63 -1.01 11.43
CA GLU A 111 21.97 -0.18 10.27
C GLU A 111 21.51 -0.84 8.97
N ILE A 112 21.53 -0.05 7.90
CA ILE A 112 21.37 -0.55 6.53
C ILE A 112 22.72 -0.65 5.84
N ASP A 113 22.83 -1.64 4.96
CA ASP A 113 23.97 -1.80 4.08
C ASP A 113 23.93 -0.75 2.96
N SER A 114 24.36 0.48 3.29
CA SER A 114 24.49 1.60 2.38
C SER A 114 25.85 2.25 2.50
N LYS A 115 26.44 2.62 1.37
CA LYS A 115 27.73 3.34 1.31
C LYS A 115 27.60 4.83 1.63
N SER A 116 26.38 5.38 1.59
CA SER A 116 26.13 6.80 1.84
C SER A 116 25.90 7.05 3.33
N VAL A 117 26.69 7.96 3.92
CA VAL A 117 26.51 8.42 5.31
C VAL A 117 25.14 9.08 5.48
N ASP A 118 24.72 9.92 4.54
CA ASP A 118 23.42 10.57 4.58
C ASP A 118 22.28 9.54 4.56
N ALA A 119 22.37 8.49 3.74
CA ALA A 119 21.38 7.43 3.71
C ALA A 119 21.30 6.67 5.04
N LYS A 120 22.45 6.40 5.68
CA LYS A 120 22.48 5.79 7.03
C LYS A 120 21.83 6.70 8.08
N LEU A 121 22.10 8.00 8.04
CA LEU A 121 21.51 8.98 8.96
C LEU A 121 19.99 9.10 8.77
N VAL A 122 19.53 9.23 7.52
CA VAL A 122 18.10 9.28 7.18
C VAL A 122 17.38 8.02 7.64
N PHE A 123 18.00 6.85 7.44
CA PHE A 123 17.46 5.58 7.92
C PHE A 123 17.34 5.57 9.44
N SER A 124 18.41 5.90 10.16
CA SER A 124 18.44 5.88 11.64
C SER A 124 17.36 6.80 12.23
N ASN A 125 17.29 8.04 11.76
CA ASN A 125 16.31 9.02 12.25
C ASN A 125 14.87 8.58 11.92
N SER A 126 14.63 8.13 10.68
CA SER A 126 13.30 7.67 10.27
C SER A 126 12.87 6.39 11.00
N LYS A 127 13.83 5.52 11.34
CA LYS A 127 13.63 4.31 12.13
C LYS A 127 13.22 4.68 13.56
N GLU A 128 13.95 5.58 14.21
CA GLU A 128 13.64 6.02 15.58
C GLU A 128 12.21 6.58 15.67
N MET A 129 11.83 7.45 14.72
CA MET A 129 10.47 8.00 14.64
C MET A 129 9.39 6.93 14.48
N LEU A 130 9.70 5.84 13.77
CA LEU A 130 8.79 4.70 13.60
C LEU A 130 8.71 3.86 14.88
N GLU A 131 9.84 3.56 15.52
CA GLU A 131 9.90 2.82 16.79
C GLU A 131 9.15 3.54 17.91
N GLN A 132 9.30 4.86 18.03
CA GLN A 132 8.51 5.66 18.98
C GLN A 132 7.00 5.58 18.68
N SER A 133 6.60 5.60 17.40
CA SER A 133 5.20 5.44 17.02
C SER A 133 4.67 4.03 17.27
N LEU A 134 5.49 2.99 17.08
CA LEU A 134 5.15 1.61 17.42
C LEU A 134 4.93 1.45 18.92
N ALA A 135 5.89 1.90 19.73
CA ALA A 135 5.82 1.83 21.19
C ALA A 135 4.55 2.52 21.74
N ARG A 136 4.24 3.73 21.25
CA ARG A 136 3.03 4.46 21.65
C ARG A 136 1.74 3.68 21.33
N ASN A 137 1.65 3.06 20.15
CA ASN A 137 0.47 2.29 19.77
C ASN A 137 0.35 0.97 20.57
N ILE A 138 1.48 0.31 20.87
CA ILE A 138 1.51 -0.89 21.71
C ILE A 138 1.01 -0.55 23.12
N ILE A 139 1.59 0.47 23.76
CA ILE A 139 1.18 0.92 25.11
C ILE A 139 -0.30 1.31 25.13
N ARG A 140 -0.80 1.98 24.08
CA ARG A 140 -2.22 2.33 23.96
C ARG A 140 -3.10 1.09 23.95
N ILE A 141 -2.76 0.06 23.16
CA ILE A 141 -3.54 -1.17 23.09
C ILE A 141 -3.51 -1.93 24.43
N GLN A 142 -2.36 -1.97 25.09
CA GLN A 142 -2.22 -2.57 26.41
C GLN A 142 -3.08 -1.85 27.44
N ASN A 143 -3.07 -0.51 27.47
CA ASN A 143 -3.91 0.29 28.34
C ASN A 143 -5.41 0.08 28.07
N LEU A 144 -5.81 -0.05 26.79
CA LEU A 144 -7.19 -0.35 26.42
C LEU A 144 -7.61 -1.73 26.94
N SER A 145 -6.76 -2.73 26.74
CA SER A 145 -7.03 -4.11 27.19
C SER A 145 -7.12 -4.19 28.72
N PHE A 146 -6.17 -3.57 29.42
CA PHE A 146 -6.17 -3.48 30.87
C PHE A 146 -7.40 -2.76 31.43
N LYS A 147 -7.81 -1.63 30.82
CA LYS A 147 -9.02 -0.91 31.22
C LYS A 147 -10.28 -1.75 31.02
N SER A 148 -10.36 -2.54 29.94
CA SER A 148 -11.50 -3.44 29.70
C SER A 148 -11.62 -4.56 30.73
N GLU A 149 -10.49 -4.98 31.30
CA GLU A 149 -10.45 -6.01 32.36
C GLU A 149 -10.78 -5.42 33.73
N LEU A 150 -10.31 -4.21 34.04
CA LEU A 150 -10.51 -3.58 35.35
C LEU A 150 -11.85 -2.86 35.51
N THR A 151 -12.37 -2.27 34.43
CA THR A 151 -13.57 -1.45 34.50
C THR A 151 -14.70 -2.16 33.77
N SER A 152 -15.90 -2.17 34.35
CA SER A 152 -17.11 -2.59 33.62
C SER A 152 -17.44 -1.68 32.42
N SER A 153 -16.66 -0.61 32.21
CA SER A 153 -16.82 0.36 31.13
C SER A 153 -16.25 -0.17 29.82
N LYS A 154 -17.18 -0.60 28.96
CA LYS A 154 -17.01 -1.08 27.58
C LYS A 154 -16.31 -0.12 26.61
N LYS A 155 -16.40 1.19 26.91
CA LYS A 155 -16.39 2.23 25.87
C LYS A 155 -15.08 2.27 25.08
N PHE A 156 -15.20 2.10 23.77
CA PHE A 156 -14.10 2.04 22.82
C PHE A 156 -14.45 2.81 21.55
N ASP A 157 -13.71 3.89 21.30
CA ASP A 157 -13.80 4.63 20.05
C ASP A 157 -12.97 3.92 18.96
N ALA A 158 -13.61 2.98 18.27
CA ALA A 158 -13.01 2.23 17.19
C ALA A 158 -12.58 3.13 16.02
N GLY A 159 -13.32 4.21 15.76
CA GLY A 159 -13.03 5.15 14.68
C GLY A 159 -11.66 5.79 14.85
N ASN A 160 -11.48 6.52 15.95
CA ASN A 160 -10.23 7.19 16.32
C ASN A 160 -9.09 6.19 16.49
N PHE A 161 -9.33 5.05 17.14
CA PHE A 161 -8.33 3.99 17.25
C PHE A 161 -7.82 3.56 15.88
N CYS A 162 -8.73 3.26 14.96
CA CYS A 162 -8.36 2.82 13.61
C CYS A 162 -7.65 3.92 12.80
N ASP A 163 -7.99 5.19 13.00
CA ASP A 163 -7.28 6.30 12.33
C ASP A 163 -5.83 6.41 12.80
N GLN A 164 -5.56 6.15 14.09
CA GLN A 164 -4.20 6.13 14.60
C GLN A 164 -3.37 4.95 14.07
N ILE A 165 -3.99 3.78 13.94
CA ILE A 165 -3.32 2.63 13.33
C ILE A 165 -3.07 2.86 11.83
N ASN A 166 -4.00 3.51 11.11
CA ASN A 166 -3.77 3.94 9.73
C ASN A 166 -2.60 4.93 9.63
N TYR A 167 -2.50 5.88 10.56
CA TYR A 167 -1.37 6.80 10.64
C TYR A 167 -0.04 6.07 10.86
N LEU A 168 -0.01 5.05 11.71
CA LEU A 168 1.17 4.20 11.90
C LEU A 168 1.54 3.44 10.62
N TYR A 169 0.56 2.88 9.91
CA TYR A 169 0.77 2.23 8.61
C TYR A 169 1.36 3.21 7.57
N ASP A 170 0.85 4.44 7.51
CA ASP A 170 1.39 5.49 6.64
C ASP A 170 2.82 5.89 7.03
N ARG A 171 3.11 5.97 8.33
CA ARG A 171 4.48 6.22 8.83
C ARG A 171 5.45 5.11 8.45
N PHE A 172 5.04 3.85 8.53
CA PHE A 172 5.89 2.73 8.10
C PHE A 172 6.23 2.82 6.60
N ASN A 173 5.23 3.06 5.75
CA ASN A 173 5.48 3.22 4.31
C ASN A 173 6.36 4.45 4.02
N THR A 174 6.13 5.56 4.73
CA THR A 174 6.98 6.76 4.63
C THR A 174 8.43 6.46 5.02
N PHE A 175 8.65 5.70 6.11
CA PHE A 175 9.98 5.24 6.52
C PHE A 175 10.66 4.43 5.41
N LEU A 176 9.94 3.50 4.79
CA LEU A 176 10.47 2.70 3.69
C LEU A 176 10.86 3.55 2.49
N PHE A 177 10.01 4.50 2.07
CA PHE A 177 10.31 5.35 0.92
C PHE A 177 11.43 6.33 1.21
N LYS A 178 11.49 6.90 2.42
CA LYS A 178 12.62 7.74 2.84
C LYS A 178 13.95 7.00 2.78
N SER A 179 13.92 5.71 3.10
CA SER A 179 15.09 4.82 3.14
C SER A 179 15.35 4.08 1.81
N SER A 180 14.52 4.31 0.79
CA SER A 180 14.65 3.66 -0.51
C SER A 180 15.71 4.33 -1.39
N ASP A 181 16.16 3.61 -2.41
CA ASP A 181 17.09 4.09 -3.42
C ASP A 181 16.53 5.34 -4.11
N GLU A 182 17.30 6.44 -4.02
CA GLU A 182 16.93 7.75 -4.55
C GLU A 182 16.58 7.70 -6.06
N ARG A 183 17.11 6.74 -6.81
CA ARG A 183 16.80 6.56 -8.24
C ARG A 183 15.34 6.20 -8.51
N PHE A 184 14.67 5.56 -7.56
CA PHE A 184 13.30 5.04 -7.73
C PHE A 184 12.32 5.56 -6.68
N LYS A 185 12.80 6.28 -5.67
CA LYS A 185 12.03 6.76 -4.52
C LYS A 185 10.76 7.50 -4.92
N ASN A 186 10.86 8.44 -5.85
CA ASN A 186 9.72 9.24 -6.29
C ASN A 186 8.68 8.40 -7.02
N GLU A 187 9.12 7.54 -7.93
CA GLU A 187 8.27 6.63 -8.70
C GLU A 187 7.57 5.60 -7.81
N ILE A 188 8.30 4.99 -6.87
CA ILE A 188 7.76 4.02 -5.92
C ILE A 188 6.74 4.69 -5.00
N ASN A 189 7.08 5.84 -4.42
CA ASN A 189 6.17 6.57 -3.53
C ASN A 189 4.90 7.00 -4.28
N SER A 190 5.06 7.57 -5.48
CA SER A 190 3.93 7.97 -6.33
C SER A 190 3.04 6.78 -6.70
N TYR A 191 3.63 5.65 -7.08
CA TYR A 191 2.87 4.45 -7.41
C TYR A 191 2.18 3.86 -6.17
N TRP A 192 2.84 3.85 -5.01
CA TRP A 192 2.20 3.39 -3.78
C TRP A 192 1.00 4.27 -3.41
N ALA A 193 1.19 5.59 -3.38
CA ALA A 193 0.16 6.53 -2.95
C ALA A 193 -1.04 6.58 -3.91
N ASN A 194 -0.79 6.48 -5.22
CA ASN A 194 -1.82 6.70 -6.25
C ASN A 194 -2.35 5.41 -6.90
N PHE A 195 -1.68 4.27 -6.70
CA PHE A 195 -2.15 2.97 -7.21
C PHE A 195 -2.35 1.97 -6.08
N ILE A 196 -1.29 1.60 -5.34
CA ILE A 196 -1.36 0.49 -4.38
C ILE A 196 -2.32 0.79 -3.22
N ARG A 197 -2.14 1.91 -2.53
CA ARG A 197 -2.97 2.27 -1.37
C ARG A 197 -4.46 2.41 -1.73
N PRO A 198 -4.85 3.12 -2.81
CA PRO A 198 -6.25 3.20 -3.22
C PRO A 198 -6.83 1.84 -3.65
N VAL A 199 -6.07 1.04 -4.39
CA VAL A 199 -6.48 -0.31 -4.81
C VAL A 199 -6.70 -1.23 -3.62
N GLU A 200 -5.76 -1.28 -2.68
CA GLU A 200 -5.91 -2.10 -1.48
C GLU A 200 -7.14 -1.65 -0.68
N THR A 201 -7.25 -0.35 -0.39
CA THR A 201 -8.33 0.21 0.44
C THR A 201 -9.71 0.02 -0.20
N TYR A 202 -9.89 0.50 -1.43
CA TYR A 202 -11.22 0.62 -2.03
C TYR A 202 -11.58 -0.57 -2.90
N ALA A 203 -10.70 -0.98 -3.82
CA ALA A 203 -11.02 -2.06 -4.75
C ALA A 203 -10.95 -3.45 -4.08
N ILE A 204 -9.96 -3.69 -3.22
CA ILE A 204 -9.75 -5.00 -2.60
C ILE A 204 -10.54 -5.11 -1.29
N TYR A 205 -10.27 -4.29 -0.28
CA TYR A 205 -10.89 -4.47 1.04
C TYR A 205 -12.37 -4.11 1.02
N ARG A 206 -12.73 -2.90 0.57
CA ARG A 206 -14.15 -2.50 0.44
C ARG A 206 -14.88 -3.18 -0.73
N SER A 207 -14.16 -3.95 -1.55
CA SER A 207 -14.71 -4.64 -2.72
C SER A 207 -15.50 -3.72 -3.66
N ASN A 208 -15.08 -2.45 -3.76
CA ASN A 208 -15.83 -1.40 -4.45
C ASN A 208 -15.52 -1.41 -5.95
N LYS A 209 -16.38 -2.08 -6.72
CA LYS A 209 -16.33 -2.13 -8.18
C LYS A 209 -16.47 -0.73 -8.81
N GLU A 210 -17.35 0.12 -8.28
CA GLU A 210 -17.59 1.45 -8.85
C GLU A 210 -16.38 2.37 -8.68
N PHE A 211 -15.66 2.27 -7.56
CA PHE A 211 -14.36 2.92 -7.42
C PHE A 211 -13.41 2.49 -8.55
N PHE A 212 -13.28 1.17 -8.78
CA PHE A 212 -12.40 0.66 -9.83
C PHE A 212 -12.80 1.18 -11.21
N LYS A 213 -14.09 1.13 -11.56
CA LYS A 213 -14.60 1.63 -12.85
C LYS A 213 -14.29 3.11 -13.06
N LYS A 214 -14.58 3.95 -12.04
CA LYS A 214 -14.36 5.40 -12.11
C LYS A 214 -12.88 5.77 -12.21
N ASN A 215 -11.97 4.92 -11.71
CA ASN A 215 -10.55 5.23 -11.60
C ASN A 215 -9.66 4.40 -12.54
N ILE A 216 -10.22 3.58 -13.44
CA ILE A 216 -9.42 2.66 -14.29
C ILE A 216 -8.40 3.41 -15.17
N ASN A 217 -8.73 4.61 -15.65
CA ASN A 217 -7.81 5.46 -16.41
C ASN A 217 -6.63 5.93 -15.58
N GLU A 218 -6.93 6.45 -14.38
CA GLU A 218 -5.91 6.91 -13.45
C GLU A 218 -4.99 5.75 -13.04
N LEU A 219 -5.58 4.61 -12.68
CA LEU A 219 -4.83 3.40 -12.36
C LEU A 219 -3.94 2.94 -13.52
N ASN A 220 -4.48 2.95 -14.76
CA ASN A 220 -3.70 2.61 -15.95
C ASN A 220 -2.52 3.56 -16.14
N MET A 221 -2.74 4.86 -15.98
CA MET A 221 -1.71 5.88 -16.09
C MET A 221 -0.61 5.66 -15.04
N ARG A 222 -0.97 5.47 -13.76
CA ARG A 222 0.00 5.24 -12.67
C ARG A 222 0.82 3.99 -12.88
N TRP A 223 0.19 2.90 -13.30
CA TRP A 223 0.90 1.67 -13.68
C TRP A 223 1.88 1.91 -14.84
N ASN A 224 1.43 2.52 -15.93
CA ASN A 224 2.27 2.76 -17.10
C ASN A 224 3.45 3.69 -16.79
N MET A 225 3.25 4.71 -15.94
CA MET A 225 4.33 5.59 -15.48
C MET A 225 5.43 4.82 -14.76
N LEU A 226 5.07 3.96 -13.80
CA LEU A 226 6.03 3.10 -13.11
C LEU A 226 6.74 2.16 -14.09
N HIS A 227 5.98 1.46 -14.92
CA HIS A 227 6.51 0.47 -15.85
C HIS A 227 7.53 1.11 -16.82
N VAL A 228 7.19 2.24 -17.45
CA VAL A 228 8.11 2.96 -18.35
C VAL A 228 9.38 3.41 -17.64
N ARG A 229 9.26 3.93 -16.41
CA ARG A 229 10.41 4.35 -15.62
C ARG A 229 11.37 3.20 -15.32
N LEU A 230 10.84 2.04 -14.96
CA LEU A 230 11.63 0.87 -14.57
C LEU A 230 12.09 0.00 -15.76
N THR A 231 11.63 0.27 -16.99
CA THR A 231 11.99 -0.53 -18.17
C THR A 231 12.65 0.24 -19.32
N LYS A 232 12.41 1.55 -19.47
CA LYS A 232 12.83 2.31 -20.67
C LYS A 232 13.78 3.47 -20.39
N ARG A 233 13.78 4.08 -19.19
CA ARG A 233 14.53 5.32 -18.90
C ARG A 233 15.91 5.07 -18.31
N GLY A 234 16.78 4.38 -19.04
CA GLY A 234 18.21 4.25 -18.70
C GLY A 234 18.56 3.28 -17.56
N TYR A 235 17.58 2.84 -16.76
CA TYR A 235 17.75 1.73 -15.83
C TYR A 235 17.66 0.39 -16.54
N LYS A 236 18.65 -0.48 -16.34
CA LYS A 236 18.65 -1.87 -16.81
C LYS A 236 18.31 -2.79 -15.61
N PRO A 237 17.03 -3.17 -15.42
CA PRO A 237 16.66 -4.07 -14.34
C PRO A 237 17.38 -5.42 -14.50
N ASN A 238 17.75 -6.05 -13.38
CA ASN A 238 18.23 -7.42 -13.41
C ASN A 238 17.13 -8.37 -13.93
N LYS A 239 17.52 -9.59 -14.32
CA LYS A 239 16.60 -10.58 -14.92
C LYS A 239 15.36 -10.84 -14.05
N GLN A 240 15.54 -10.93 -12.73
CA GLN A 240 14.44 -11.16 -11.78
C GLN A 240 13.45 -10.00 -11.76
N THR A 241 13.95 -8.77 -11.66
CA THR A 241 13.14 -7.53 -11.65
C THR A 241 12.41 -7.34 -12.97
N SER A 242 13.07 -7.56 -14.10
CA SER A 242 12.44 -7.52 -15.43
C SER A 242 11.33 -8.56 -15.57
N THR A 243 11.57 -9.79 -15.10
CA THR A 243 10.56 -10.85 -15.09
C THR A 243 9.34 -10.46 -14.26
N LEU A 244 9.56 -9.88 -13.07
CA LEU A 244 8.49 -9.42 -12.19
C LEU A 244 7.66 -8.29 -12.82
N LEU A 245 8.31 -7.29 -13.42
CA LEU A 245 7.62 -6.21 -14.13
C LEU A 245 6.75 -6.73 -15.28
N ASN A 246 7.26 -7.70 -16.05
CA ASN A 246 6.49 -8.36 -17.11
C ASN A 246 5.30 -9.16 -16.56
N ILE A 247 5.44 -9.82 -15.41
CA ILE A 247 4.32 -10.48 -14.73
C ILE A 247 3.26 -9.46 -14.36
N MET A 248 3.63 -8.37 -13.68
CA MET A 248 2.72 -7.31 -13.28
C MET A 248 2.02 -6.67 -14.49
N GLN A 249 2.74 -6.40 -15.59
CA GLN A 249 2.18 -5.90 -16.85
C GLN A 249 1.12 -6.85 -17.40
N ARG A 250 1.40 -8.16 -17.47
CA ARG A 250 0.44 -9.14 -17.98
C ARG A 250 -0.82 -9.22 -17.11
N ARG A 251 -0.67 -9.15 -15.77
CA ARG A 251 -1.82 -9.10 -14.86
C ARG A 251 -2.67 -7.86 -15.11
N TRP A 252 -2.04 -6.69 -15.27
CA TRP A 252 -2.75 -5.46 -15.58
C TRP A 252 -3.46 -5.52 -16.93
N VAL A 253 -2.80 -6.01 -17.98
CA VAL A 253 -3.42 -6.22 -19.29
C VAL A 253 -4.62 -7.16 -19.20
N ASN A 254 -4.54 -8.24 -18.42
CA ASN A 254 -5.67 -9.15 -18.20
C ASN A 254 -6.83 -8.46 -17.47
N ILE A 255 -6.56 -7.59 -16.48
CA ILE A 255 -7.58 -6.75 -15.85
C ILE A 255 -8.27 -5.88 -16.92
N LEU A 256 -7.50 -5.21 -17.78
CA LEU A 256 -8.05 -4.35 -18.83
C LEU A 256 -8.90 -5.15 -19.83
N LYS A 257 -8.45 -6.33 -20.27
CA LYS A 257 -9.20 -7.19 -21.19
C LYS A 257 -10.58 -7.60 -20.63
N VAL A 258 -10.66 -7.85 -19.32
CA VAL A 258 -11.92 -8.21 -18.65
C VAL A 258 -12.79 -6.97 -18.41
N SER A 259 -12.16 -5.81 -18.19
CA SER A 259 -12.88 -4.60 -17.76
C SER A 259 -13.36 -3.72 -18.92
N LEU A 260 -12.79 -3.90 -20.11
CA LEU A 260 -13.04 -3.06 -21.27
C LEU A 260 -13.79 -3.86 -22.33
N LYS A 261 -14.85 -3.28 -22.88
CA LYS A 261 -15.49 -3.83 -24.07
C LYS A 261 -14.54 -3.70 -25.27
N PRO A 262 -14.41 -4.71 -26.13
CA PRO A 262 -13.81 -4.53 -27.44
C PRO A 262 -14.53 -3.37 -28.13
N ARG A 263 -13.78 -2.48 -28.78
CA ARG A 263 -14.40 -1.52 -29.71
C ARG A 263 -15.13 -2.36 -30.76
N GLY A 264 -16.46 -2.28 -30.78
CA GLY A 264 -17.26 -2.68 -31.93
C GLY A 264 -16.94 -1.76 -33.11
#